data_AF-A0A6P0TPU6-F1
#
_entry.id   AF-A0A6P0TPU6-F1
#
_cell.length_a   1.000
_cell.length_b   1.000
_cell.length_c   1.000
_cell.angle_alpha   90.00
_cell.angle_beta   90.00
_cell.angle_gamma   90.00
#
_symmetry.space_group_name_H-M   'P 1'
#
loop_
_entity.id
_entity.type
_entity.pdbx_description
1 polymer ?
#
loop_
_entity_poly.entity_id
_entity_poly.type
_entity_poly.pdbx_seq_one_letter_code
_entity_poly.pdbx_strand_id
1 'polypeptide(L)'
;MKVDTPTSVVEYEYDTEGIRVSSTVDGETTDYLVDKNQPYAQVLEEFRSGDLETFYVYGHDLISQERGGEQDVYHVDGLGSTRGLTDEDGNITDTYDYEAFGELIESSGDSENSYRFAGEQFDE
;
A
#
# COMPACT_ATOMS: atom_id res chain seq x y z
N MET A 1 1.51 -18.65 -1.11
CA MET A 1 2.94 -18.71 -1.48
C MET A 1 3.75 -18.33 -0.27
N LYS A 2 4.82 -19.06 0.06
CA LYS A 2 5.70 -18.75 1.20
C LYS A 2 7.06 -18.34 0.67
N VAL A 3 7.61 -17.25 1.21
CA VAL A 3 8.94 -16.71 0.90
C VAL A 3 9.67 -16.52 2.23
N ASP A 4 10.82 -17.17 2.36
CA ASP A 4 11.72 -16.97 3.51
C ASP A 4 12.83 -16.02 3.07
N THR A 5 12.91 -14.83 3.69
CA THR A 5 14.07 -13.95 3.55
C THR A 5 15.09 -14.27 4.67
N PRO A 6 16.33 -13.73 4.63
CA PRO A 6 17.29 -13.94 5.72
C PRO A 6 16.81 -13.43 7.09
N THR A 7 15.79 -12.57 7.11
CA THR A 7 15.35 -11.80 8.28
C THR A 7 13.86 -11.90 8.60
N SER A 8 13.02 -12.32 7.65
CA SER A 8 11.56 -12.41 7.81
C SER A 8 10.97 -13.63 7.11
N VAL A 9 9.81 -14.08 7.60
CA VAL A 9 8.96 -15.06 6.91
C VAL A 9 7.73 -14.36 6.38
N VAL A 10 7.53 -14.43 5.07
CA VAL A 10 6.37 -13.83 4.40
C VAL A 10 5.54 -14.90 3.72
N GLU A 11 4.23 -14.90 4.00
CA GLU A 11 3.25 -15.78 3.39
C GLU A 11 2.14 -14.97 2.72
N TYR A 12 1.67 -15.44 1.58
CA TYR A 12 0.59 -14.81 0.81
C TYR A 12 -0.50 -15.82 0.48
N GLU A 13 -1.74 -15.39 0.58
CA GLU A 13 -2.91 -16.14 0.11
C GLU A 13 -3.54 -15.46 -1.09
N TYR A 14 -4.04 -16.27 -2.02
CA TYR A 14 -4.61 -15.82 -3.27
C TYR A 14 -5.97 -16.48 -3.48
N ASP A 15 -6.89 -15.76 -4.12
CA ASP A 15 -8.15 -16.33 -4.57
C ASP A 15 -7.96 -17.23 -5.81
N THR A 16 -9.07 -17.77 -6.32
CA THR A 16 -9.05 -18.64 -7.51
C THR A 16 -8.69 -17.92 -8.81
N GLU A 17 -8.73 -16.59 -8.82
CA GLU A 17 -8.40 -15.74 -9.96
C GLU A 17 -6.92 -15.27 -9.90
N GLY A 18 -6.21 -15.61 -8.81
CA GLY A 18 -4.81 -15.27 -8.61
C GLY A 18 -4.59 -13.88 -7.99
N ILE A 19 -5.64 -13.28 -7.42
CA ILE A 19 -5.57 -11.99 -6.72
C ILE A 19 -5.14 -12.23 -5.27
N ARG A 20 -4.17 -11.46 -4.77
CA ARG A 20 -3.71 -11.54 -3.38
C ARG A 20 -4.84 -11.07 -2.46
N VAL A 21 -5.21 -11.90 -1.47
CA VAL A 21 -6.30 -11.61 -0.52
C VAL A 21 -5.85 -11.62 0.93
N SER A 22 -4.63 -12.10 1.23
CA SER A 22 -4.02 -12.00 2.56
C SER A 22 -2.49 -12.00 2.45
N SER A 23 -1.82 -11.31 3.37
CA SER A 23 -0.39 -11.47 3.64
C SER A 23 -0.15 -11.77 5.11
N THR A 24 0.92 -12.50 5.42
CA THR A 24 1.39 -12.72 6.78
C THR A 24 2.88 -12.46 6.83
N VAL A 25 3.30 -11.47 7.61
CA VAL A 25 4.70 -11.08 7.80
C VAL A 25 5.06 -11.33 9.26
N ASP A 26 6.03 -12.21 9.51
CA ASP A 26 6.50 -12.55 10.86
C ASP A 26 5.39 -12.95 11.86
N GLY A 27 4.31 -13.54 11.35
CA GLY A 27 3.15 -14.00 12.12
C GLY A 27 2.03 -12.98 12.27
N GLU A 28 2.19 -11.77 11.74
CA GLU A 28 1.13 -10.76 11.66
C GLU A 28 0.40 -10.88 10.33
N THR A 29 -0.89 -11.22 10.38
CA THR A 29 -1.74 -11.39 9.19
C THR A 29 -2.54 -10.11 8.91
N THR A 30 -2.51 -9.68 7.64
CA THR A 30 -3.34 -8.62 7.08
C THR A 30 -4.22 -9.22 5.98
N ASP A 31 -5.54 -9.12 6.15
CA ASP A 31 -6.53 -9.56 5.18
C ASP A 31 -7.02 -8.39 4.33
N TYR A 32 -7.29 -8.63 3.04
CA TYR A 32 -7.63 -7.59 2.07
C TYR A 32 -9.06 -7.72 1.56
N LEU A 33 -9.82 -6.61 1.60
CA LEU A 33 -11.00 -6.46 0.73
C LEU A 33 -10.56 -5.87 -0.60
N VAL A 34 -10.80 -6.57 -1.70
CA VAL A 34 -10.27 -6.20 -3.02
C VAL A 34 -11.40 -5.91 -4.00
N ASP A 35 -11.37 -4.75 -4.67
CA ASP A 35 -12.17 -4.51 -5.87
C ASP A 35 -11.50 -5.15 -7.08
N LYS A 36 -12.13 -6.22 -7.57
CA LYS A 36 -11.71 -6.96 -8.76
C LYS A 36 -12.44 -6.54 -10.04
N ASN A 37 -13.30 -5.53 -9.98
CA ASN A 37 -14.06 -5.05 -11.14
C ASN A 37 -13.30 -3.99 -11.96
N GLN A 38 -12.09 -3.63 -11.53
CA GLN A 38 -11.18 -2.75 -12.25
C GLN A 38 -10.26 -3.54 -13.19
N PRO A 39 -9.60 -2.87 -14.16
CA PRO A 39 -8.60 -3.52 -15.02
C PRO A 39 -7.45 -4.19 -14.23
N TYR A 40 -7.11 -3.64 -13.08
CA TYR A 40 -6.15 -4.17 -12.11
C TYR A 40 -6.81 -4.20 -10.74
N ALA A 41 -6.60 -5.27 -9.98
CA ALA A 41 -7.20 -5.44 -8.67
C ALA A 41 -6.71 -4.36 -7.69
N GLN A 42 -7.63 -3.76 -6.93
CA GLN A 42 -7.32 -2.68 -5.98
C GLN A 42 -7.76 -3.08 -4.57
N VAL A 43 -6.87 -2.97 -3.58
CA VAL A 43 -7.24 -3.18 -2.17
C VAL A 43 -8.03 -1.97 -1.71
N LEU A 44 -9.26 -2.18 -1.26
CA LEU A 44 -10.11 -1.13 -0.69
C LEU A 44 -9.91 -1.01 0.82
N GLU A 45 -9.70 -2.13 1.51
CA GLU A 45 -9.60 -2.18 2.96
C GLU A 45 -8.59 -3.26 3.40
N GLU A 46 -7.87 -2.96 4.48
CA GLU A 46 -6.95 -3.87 5.17
C GLU A 46 -7.51 -4.16 6.56
N PHE A 47 -7.49 -5.44 6.95
CA PHE A 47 -7.96 -5.90 8.24
C PHE A 47 -6.86 -6.64 8.99
N ARG A 48 -6.74 -6.34 10.29
CA ARG A 48 -5.86 -7.06 11.21
C ARG A 48 -6.68 -7.63 12.34
N SER A 49 -6.64 -8.96 12.52
CA SER A 49 -7.48 -9.66 13.50
C SER A 49 -8.99 -9.42 13.36
N GLY A 50 -9.45 -9.06 12.15
CA GLY A 50 -10.86 -8.77 11.84
C GLY A 50 -11.30 -7.32 12.10
N ASP A 51 -10.42 -6.48 12.64
CA ASP A 51 -10.66 -5.04 12.78
C ASP A 51 -10.12 -4.30 11.54
N LEU A 52 -10.86 -3.29 11.08
CA LEU A 52 -10.43 -2.42 9.97
C LEU A 52 -9.20 -1.62 10.42
N GLU A 53 -8.09 -1.78 9.70
CA GLU A 53 -6.82 -1.09 9.97
C GLU A 53 -6.64 0.11 9.04
N THR A 54 -6.88 -0.11 7.75
CA THR A 54 -6.73 0.91 6.70
C THR A 54 -7.88 0.81 5.71
N PHE A 55 -8.37 1.95 5.22
CA PHE A 55 -9.16 1.97 3.99
C PHE A 55 -8.61 2.97 2.98
N TYR A 56 -8.79 2.66 1.72
CA TYR A 56 -8.27 3.41 0.58
C TYR A 56 -9.40 4.00 -0.24
N VAL A 57 -9.25 5.25 -0.65
CA VAL A 57 -10.18 5.94 -1.54
C VAL A 57 -9.55 6.04 -2.92
N TYR A 58 -10.26 5.52 -3.93
CA TYR A 58 -9.84 5.57 -5.33
C TYR A 58 -10.76 6.46 -6.15
N GLY A 59 -10.17 7.19 -7.10
CA GLY A 59 -10.87 7.84 -8.20
C GLY A 59 -10.50 7.19 -9.52
N HIS A 60 -9.78 7.92 -10.38
CA HIS A 60 -9.06 7.28 -11.49
C HIS A 60 -7.84 6.51 -10.99
N ASP A 61 -7.18 7.06 -9.97
CA ASP A 61 -6.00 6.54 -9.29
C ASP A 61 -6.24 6.60 -7.76
N LEU A 62 -5.27 6.12 -6.96
CA LEU A 62 -5.31 6.20 -5.50
C LEU A 62 -5.32 7.68 -5.05
N ILE A 63 -6.30 8.04 -4.22
CA ILE A 63 -6.49 9.42 -3.73
C ILE A 63 -5.97 9.56 -2.30
N SER A 64 -6.40 8.69 -1.40
CA SER A 64 -6.07 8.78 0.02
C SER A 64 -6.14 7.42 0.71
N GLN A 65 -5.43 7.30 1.82
CA GLN A 65 -5.66 6.28 2.83
C GLN A 65 -6.15 6.93 4.12
N GLU A 66 -6.89 6.20 4.93
CA GLU A 66 -7.06 6.50 6.35
C GLU A 66 -6.64 5.29 7.15
N ARG A 67 -5.68 5.48 8.06
CA ARG A 67 -5.14 4.44 8.95
C ARG A 67 -5.23 4.95 10.38
N GLY A 68 -5.88 4.19 11.26
CA GLY A 68 -6.01 4.57 12.68
C GLY A 68 -6.70 5.92 12.93
N GLY A 69 -7.46 6.44 11.97
CA GLY A 69 -8.10 7.76 12.03
C GLY A 69 -7.20 8.93 11.55
N GLU A 70 -6.02 8.64 11.00
CA GLU A 70 -5.13 9.61 10.36
C GLU A 70 -5.25 9.46 8.84
N GLN A 71 -5.51 10.56 8.14
CA GLN A 71 -5.65 10.58 6.68
C GLN A 71 -4.35 11.04 6.02
N ASP A 72 -3.88 10.25 5.03
CA ASP A 72 -2.83 10.64 4.10
C ASP A 72 -3.40 10.77 2.68
N VAL A 73 -3.08 11.88 2.02
CA VAL A 73 -3.46 12.17 0.63
C VAL A 73 -2.26 11.98 -0.29
N TYR A 74 -2.45 11.18 -1.34
CA TYR A 74 -1.38 10.80 -2.27
C TYR A 74 -1.12 11.86 -3.34
N HIS A 75 0.16 12.19 -3.53
CA HIS A 75 0.64 13.00 -4.64
C HIS A 75 1.49 12.13 -5.57
N VAL A 76 0.98 11.81 -6.76
CA VAL A 76 1.62 10.85 -7.68
C VAL A 76 2.23 11.52 -8.91
N ASP A 77 3.26 10.91 -9.48
CA ASP A 77 3.82 11.28 -10.79
C ASP A 77 3.02 10.69 -11.96
N GLY A 78 3.47 10.96 -13.20
CA GLY A 78 2.77 10.50 -14.41
C GLY A 78 2.77 8.98 -14.64
N LEU A 79 3.57 8.22 -13.89
CA LEU A 79 3.53 6.75 -13.87
C LEU A 79 2.61 6.23 -12.75
N GLY A 80 2.12 7.11 -11.87
CA GLY A 80 1.37 6.75 -10.67
C GLY A 80 2.25 6.54 -9.44
N SER A 81 3.56 6.84 -9.51
CA SER A 81 4.43 6.67 -8.35
C SER A 81 4.18 7.76 -7.31
N THR A 82 3.98 7.37 -6.05
CA THR A 82 3.81 8.30 -4.93
C THR A 82 5.07 9.13 -4.73
N ARG A 83 4.99 10.45 -4.91
CA ARG A 83 6.10 11.39 -4.68
C ARG A 83 6.02 12.08 -3.33
N GLY A 84 4.84 12.10 -2.71
CA GLY A 84 4.66 12.53 -1.34
C GLY A 84 3.26 12.27 -0.82
N LEU A 85 3.13 12.41 0.50
CA LEU A 85 1.88 12.36 1.22
C LEU A 85 1.63 13.71 1.90
N THR A 86 0.36 14.07 2.05
CA THR A 86 -0.04 15.19 2.90
C THR A 86 -1.11 14.79 3.89
N ASP A 87 -1.10 15.39 5.07
CA ASP A 87 -2.19 15.29 6.03
C ASP A 87 -3.47 16.02 5.53
N GLU A 88 -4.54 15.92 6.31
CA GLU A 88 -5.84 16.58 6.06
C GLU A 88 -5.77 18.12 6.05
N ASP A 89 -4.73 18.71 6.67
CA ASP A 89 -4.46 20.16 6.64
C ASP A 89 -3.60 20.56 5.42
N GLY A 90 -3.14 19.60 4.61
CA GLY A 90 -2.31 19.81 3.42
C GLY A 90 -0.82 19.99 3.72
N ASN A 91 -0.35 19.65 4.92
CA ASN A 91 1.09 19.65 5.23
C ASN A 91 1.74 18.38 4.68
N ILE A 92 2.92 18.49 4.09
CA ILE A 92 3.68 17.34 3.60
C ILE A 92 4.17 16.52 4.80
N THR A 93 3.78 15.26 4.86
CA THR A 93 4.18 14.28 5.90
C THR A 93 5.33 13.40 5.40
N ASP A 94 5.26 12.99 4.13
CA ASP A 94 6.21 12.06 3.52
C ASP A 94 6.63 12.52 2.12
N THR A 95 7.84 12.14 1.73
CA THR A 95 8.36 12.35 0.37
C THR A 95 9.06 11.08 -0.12
N TYR A 96 9.00 10.80 -1.41
CA TYR A 96 9.73 9.68 -2.01
C TYR A 96 10.38 10.06 -3.34
N ASP A 97 11.66 9.75 -3.46
CA ASP A 97 12.44 9.92 -4.67
C ASP A 97 12.94 8.57 -5.17
N TYR A 98 12.61 8.24 -6.42
CA TYR A 98 12.99 6.98 -7.05
C TYR A 98 13.95 7.16 -8.23
N GLU A 99 14.77 6.15 -8.48
CA GLU A 99 15.38 5.93 -9.79
C GLU A 99 14.33 5.52 -10.83
N ALA A 100 14.74 5.47 -12.10
CA ALA A 100 13.84 5.21 -13.23
C ALA A 100 13.09 3.85 -13.18
N PHE A 101 13.57 2.90 -12.39
CA PHE A 101 13.00 1.55 -12.27
C PHE A 101 12.46 1.23 -10.87
N GLY A 102 12.27 2.24 -10.02
CA GLY A 102 11.57 2.11 -8.74
C GLY A 102 12.47 1.92 -7.51
N GLU A 103 13.79 1.89 -7.69
CA GLU A 103 14.73 1.91 -6.56
C GLU A 103 14.61 3.22 -5.80
N LEU A 104 14.43 3.16 -4.47
CA LEU A 104 14.31 4.34 -3.63
C LEU A 104 15.69 5.00 -3.44
N ILE A 105 15.80 6.27 -3.82
CA ILE A 105 16.98 7.13 -3.61
C ILE A 105 16.93 7.74 -2.22
N GLU A 106 15.80 8.36 -1.88
CA GLU A 106 15.57 9.05 -0.61
C GLU A 106 14.08 9.02 -0.26
N SER A 107 13.78 8.92 1.03
CA SER A 107 12.44 9.17 1.55
C SER A 107 12.49 9.93 2.87
N SER A 108 11.38 10.59 3.19
CA SER A 108 11.13 11.17 4.51
C SER A 108 9.72 10.82 4.98
N GLY A 109 9.46 11.01 6.27
CA GLY A 109 8.21 10.61 6.91
C GLY A 109 8.27 9.19 7.47
N ASP A 110 7.32 8.89 8.34
CA ASP A 110 7.19 7.60 9.05
C ASP A 110 5.82 6.95 8.79
N SER A 111 5.04 7.50 7.85
CA SER A 111 3.68 7.02 7.57
C SER A 111 3.75 5.64 6.94
N GLU A 112 2.96 4.70 7.47
CA GLU A 112 2.86 3.37 6.89
C GLU A 112 2.11 3.47 5.55
N ASN A 113 2.83 3.18 4.47
CA ASN A 113 2.32 3.36 3.11
C ASN A 113 2.74 2.19 2.21
N SER A 114 1.75 1.39 1.84
CA SER A 114 1.92 0.25 0.94
C SER A 114 1.97 0.64 -0.53
N TYR A 115 1.60 1.86 -0.93
CA TYR A 115 1.53 2.28 -2.34
C TYR A 115 2.62 3.29 -2.69
N ARG A 116 3.66 2.79 -3.37
CA ARG A 116 4.89 3.54 -3.66
C ARG A 116 5.10 3.72 -5.16
N PHE A 117 6.00 2.94 -5.76
CA PHE A 117 6.36 3.08 -7.16
C PHE A 117 5.24 2.58 -8.09
N ALA A 118 4.95 3.35 -9.15
CA ALA A 118 3.94 3.05 -10.16
C ALA A 118 2.52 2.73 -9.62
N GLY A 119 2.20 3.14 -8.39
CA GLY A 119 0.91 2.88 -7.74
C GLY A 119 0.71 1.43 -7.33
N GLU A 120 1.75 0.59 -7.38
CA GLU A 120 1.69 -0.82 -7.01
C GLU A 120 2.02 -1.00 -5.52
N GLN A 121 1.52 -2.11 -4.95
CA GLN A 121 1.78 -2.45 -3.55
C GLN A 121 3.27 -2.80 -3.36
N PHE A 122 3.92 -2.15 -2.42
CA PHE A 122 5.28 -2.40 -1.96
C PHE A 122 5.23 -3.26 -0.70
N ASP A 123 5.94 -4.39 -0.75
CA ASP A 123 6.18 -5.26 0.40
C ASP A 123 7.67 -5.18 0.75
N GLU A 124 8.02 -5.01 2.04
CA GLU A 124 9.40 -4.98 2.54
C GLU A 124 9.97 -6.39 2.83
#